data_AF-A0A0G3GVR0-F1
#
_entry.id   AF-A0A0G3GVR0-F1
#
_cell.length_a   1.000
_cell.length_b   1.000
_cell.length_c   1.000
_cell.angle_alpha   90.00
_cell.angle_beta   90.00
_cell.angle_gamma   90.00
#
_symmetry.space_group_name_H-M   'P 1'
#
loop_
_entity.id
_entity.type
_entity.pdbx_description
1 polymer ?
#
loop_
_entity_poly.entity_id
_entity_poly.type
_entity_poly.pdbx_seq_one_letter_code
_entity_poly.pdbx_strand_id
1 'polypeptide(L)'
;MIDYSAGVPPAATVAHAGHIGAVRYVSPPRAGAEWMRGKPIHPPEAHDYHRTGLKLAFVWQYGKEADADVLRGYEGGKADARAAQKQLDELGYSQQPVFFAVDFDITLAQWNDVAVHYFRGAAEVLGKNRVGIYGHSRVCHWAGPDDGVVAQVAPGRWLCWVTRAWSRGERGDGYAVLYQHTLDVPLAGADLRIDVSDVLHDEWGWRPLPALQEQPKEVVVPDQGFDTDRRDVITFGRPTAGTKRIIITHTSENNFGTPALNVLNYQARMRNGSYHRMIDEVNGVANILLANSDDWQVWATGNKGNDIALHVCVIGWAKTTREEWLEHPALLYALARVYAFWSRKYDIPLRKLSREELAREEPGVAGHLEAQVWGNTDHWDPGYHLPYDVVLEMARKINSAPAAQLEREDTFMEAIMSNKIQSLINPEKEFDAPFFFGLQDRMAWENRKLLEGLYGVLGLDAEATIANAVANDLAGIPFAGAVPAAKKAAPISTRKEK
;
A
#
# COMPACT_ATOMS: atom_id res chain seq x y z
N MET A 1 -16.49 -28.57 14.43
CA MET A 1 -15.68 -28.70 15.68
C MET A 1 -16.58 -28.43 16.87
N ILE A 2 -16.15 -28.78 18.08
CA ILE A 2 -16.95 -28.59 19.31
C ILE A 2 -16.21 -27.82 20.40
N ASP A 3 -16.95 -27.20 21.31
CA ASP A 3 -16.41 -26.67 22.55
C ASP A 3 -17.35 -27.00 23.73
N TYR A 4 -16.79 -27.07 24.95
CA TYR A 4 -17.50 -27.56 26.13
C TYR A 4 -16.81 -27.19 27.43
N SER A 5 -17.60 -27.03 28.50
CA SER A 5 -17.11 -26.63 29.83
C SER A 5 -17.57 -27.54 30.97
N ALA A 6 -18.67 -28.28 30.86
CA ALA A 6 -19.26 -29.04 31.97
C ALA A 6 -18.53 -30.36 32.33
N GLY A 7 -17.68 -30.85 31.43
CA GLY A 7 -16.92 -32.09 31.59
C GLY A 7 -16.07 -32.41 30.37
N VAL A 8 -15.36 -33.54 30.40
CA VAL A 8 -14.42 -33.96 29.35
C VAL A 8 -14.94 -35.25 28.70
N PRO A 9 -15.44 -35.20 27.44
CA PRO A 9 -15.82 -36.39 26.72
C PRO A 9 -14.58 -37.16 26.23
N PRO A 10 -14.64 -38.51 26.11
CA PRO A 10 -13.60 -39.27 25.43
C PRO A 10 -13.44 -38.83 23.97
N ALA A 11 -12.20 -38.76 23.46
CA ALA A 11 -11.94 -38.34 22.08
C ALA A 11 -12.61 -39.28 21.06
N ALA A 12 -12.68 -40.59 21.35
CA ALA A 12 -13.38 -41.55 20.51
C ALA A 12 -14.88 -41.22 20.38
N THR A 13 -15.54 -40.75 21.44
CA THR A 13 -16.95 -40.32 21.39
C THR A 13 -17.10 -39.11 20.49
N VAL A 14 -16.19 -38.14 20.60
CA VAL A 14 -16.18 -36.94 19.76
C VAL A 14 -15.99 -37.29 18.28
N ALA A 15 -15.07 -38.21 17.98
CA ALA A 15 -14.83 -38.70 16.62
C ALA A 15 -16.03 -39.48 16.06
N HIS A 16 -16.65 -40.37 16.84
CA HIS A 16 -17.85 -41.12 16.43
C HIS A 16 -19.06 -40.21 16.19
N ALA A 17 -19.15 -39.09 16.92
CA ALA A 17 -20.15 -38.05 16.68
C ALA A 17 -19.89 -37.23 15.40
N GLY A 18 -18.79 -37.51 14.67
CA GLY A 18 -18.46 -36.88 13.38
C GLY A 18 -17.72 -35.56 13.50
N HIS A 19 -17.22 -35.21 14.70
CA HIS A 19 -16.47 -33.97 14.89
C HIS A 19 -14.99 -34.15 14.58
N ILE A 20 -14.38 -33.14 13.96
CA ILE A 20 -12.97 -33.16 13.52
C ILE A 20 -11.98 -32.67 14.60
N GLY A 21 -12.48 -32.23 15.75
CA GLY A 21 -11.68 -31.60 16.79
C GLY A 21 -12.48 -30.69 17.72
N ALA A 22 -11.78 -30.06 18.65
CA ALA A 22 -12.37 -29.17 19.65
C ALA A 22 -11.57 -27.88 19.89
N VAL A 23 -12.27 -26.83 20.32
CA VAL A 23 -11.66 -25.63 20.93
C VAL A 23 -11.78 -25.80 22.44
N ARG A 24 -10.64 -25.76 23.15
CA ARG A 24 -10.54 -26.15 24.56
C ARG A 24 -10.07 -25.01 25.43
N TYR A 25 -10.67 -24.91 26.62
CA TYR A 25 -10.37 -23.84 27.55
C TYR A 25 -9.00 -24.04 28.19
N VAL A 26 -8.11 -23.07 28.00
CA VAL A 26 -6.84 -22.96 28.74
C VAL A 26 -6.96 -22.05 29.97
N SER A 27 -8.18 -21.62 30.29
CA SER A 27 -8.53 -20.89 31.50
C SER A 27 -9.07 -21.81 32.59
N PRO A 28 -8.87 -21.47 33.88
CA PRO A 28 -9.52 -22.18 34.99
C PRO A 28 -11.02 -21.87 35.05
N PRO A 29 -11.80 -22.65 35.82
CA PRO A 29 -13.19 -22.29 36.12
C PRO A 29 -13.21 -21.02 36.97
N ARG A 30 -14.19 -20.14 36.72
CA ARG A 30 -14.40 -18.96 37.57
C ARG A 30 -14.89 -19.35 38.96
N ALA A 31 -14.65 -18.47 39.93
CA ALA A 31 -15.14 -18.64 41.30
C ALA A 31 -16.66 -18.92 41.33
N GLY A 32 -17.08 -19.95 42.07
CA GLY A 32 -18.48 -20.37 42.17
C GLY A 32 -19.03 -21.12 40.95
N ALA A 33 -18.18 -21.52 39.99
CA ALA A 33 -18.55 -22.32 38.82
C ALA A 33 -17.85 -23.69 38.82
N GLU A 34 -17.84 -24.39 39.95
CA GLU A 34 -17.20 -25.70 40.14
C GLU A 34 -17.75 -26.79 39.19
N TRP A 35 -18.94 -26.57 38.63
CA TRP A 35 -19.53 -27.42 37.60
C TRP A 35 -18.77 -27.40 36.26
N MET A 36 -17.92 -26.40 36.00
CA MET A 36 -17.13 -26.27 34.78
C MET A 36 -15.91 -27.21 34.77
N ARG A 37 -16.13 -28.51 34.95
CA ARG A 37 -15.08 -29.54 35.05
C ARG A 37 -14.25 -29.75 33.78
N GLY A 38 -14.67 -29.18 32.65
CA GLY A 38 -13.91 -29.12 31.41
C GLY A 38 -12.95 -27.94 31.33
N LYS A 39 -12.75 -27.17 32.41
CA LYS A 39 -11.80 -26.05 32.46
C LYS A 39 -10.74 -26.30 33.56
N PRO A 40 -9.43 -26.12 33.27
CA PRO A 40 -8.81 -26.10 31.94
C PRO A 40 -8.70 -27.53 31.35
N ILE A 41 -8.30 -27.61 30.07
CA ILE A 41 -7.80 -28.87 29.49
C ILE A 41 -6.50 -29.32 30.19
N HIS A 42 -6.32 -30.63 30.33
CA HIS A 42 -5.13 -31.25 30.94
C HIS A 42 -4.44 -32.24 29.98
N PRO A 43 -3.16 -32.61 30.24
CA PRO A 43 -2.40 -33.49 29.36
C PRO A 43 -3.07 -34.81 28.96
N PRO A 44 -3.83 -35.52 29.83
CA PRO A 44 -4.52 -36.75 29.43
C PRO A 44 -5.57 -36.53 28.32
N GLU A 45 -6.33 -35.44 28.39
CA GLU A 45 -7.32 -35.08 27.34
C GLU A 45 -6.59 -34.72 26.04
N ALA A 46 -5.54 -33.88 26.12
CA ALA A 46 -4.78 -33.48 24.94
C ALA A 46 -4.12 -34.68 24.23
N HIS A 47 -3.60 -35.65 25.00
CA HIS A 47 -3.03 -36.88 24.46
C HIS A 47 -4.09 -37.77 23.81
N ASP A 48 -5.29 -37.88 24.40
CA ASP A 48 -6.38 -38.69 23.83
C ASP A 48 -6.87 -38.14 22.48
N TYR A 49 -6.96 -36.81 22.36
CA TYR A 49 -7.25 -36.13 21.10
C TYR A 49 -6.17 -36.39 20.05
N HIS A 50 -4.90 -36.21 20.41
CA HIS A 50 -3.77 -36.45 19.51
C HIS A 50 -3.75 -37.89 18.99
N ARG A 51 -3.92 -38.88 19.87
CA ARG A 51 -3.94 -40.32 19.52
C ARG A 51 -5.11 -40.68 18.60
N THR A 52 -6.23 -39.97 18.71
CA THR A 52 -7.43 -40.19 17.88
C THR A 52 -7.39 -39.40 16.57
N GLY A 53 -6.36 -38.56 16.36
CA GLY A 53 -6.24 -37.71 15.17
C GLY A 53 -7.18 -36.50 15.18
N LEU A 54 -7.79 -36.18 16.32
CA LEU A 54 -8.62 -35.00 16.47
C LEU A 54 -7.77 -33.74 16.66
N LYS A 55 -8.20 -32.65 16.04
CA LYS A 55 -7.52 -31.35 16.10
C LYS A 55 -7.88 -30.60 17.38
N LEU A 56 -6.94 -29.84 17.93
CA LEU A 56 -7.13 -29.03 19.14
C LEU A 56 -6.73 -27.57 18.89
N ALA A 57 -7.65 -26.65 19.16
CA ALA A 57 -7.36 -25.22 19.32
C ALA A 57 -7.72 -24.77 20.74
N PHE A 58 -7.31 -23.56 21.13
CA PHE A 58 -7.40 -23.12 22.53
C PHE A 58 -8.11 -21.79 22.67
N VAL A 59 -8.89 -21.65 23.74
CA VAL A 59 -9.61 -20.43 24.10
C VAL A 59 -9.36 -20.05 25.55
N TRP A 60 -9.22 -18.76 25.81
CA TRP A 60 -9.21 -18.19 27.14
C TRP A 60 -10.54 -17.49 27.42
N GLN A 61 -11.22 -17.95 28.46
CA GLN A 61 -12.39 -17.28 29.04
C GLN A 61 -12.49 -17.67 30.52
N TYR A 62 -12.19 -16.72 31.39
CA TYR A 62 -12.38 -16.85 32.83
C TYR A 62 -13.70 -16.17 33.23
N GLY A 63 -13.81 -14.87 32.98
CA GLY A 63 -14.96 -14.05 33.32
C GLY A 63 -16.21 -14.28 32.45
N LYS A 64 -17.30 -13.59 32.82
CA LYS A 64 -18.54 -13.52 32.00
C LYS A 64 -19.26 -12.19 32.24
N GLU A 65 -19.80 -11.59 31.18
CA GLU A 65 -20.62 -10.36 31.21
C GLU A 65 -20.01 -9.24 32.07
N ALA A 66 -20.55 -8.96 33.27
CA ALA A 66 -20.10 -7.87 34.14
C ALA A 66 -18.62 -8.00 34.56
N ASP A 67 -18.11 -9.23 34.63
CA ASP A 67 -16.72 -9.53 34.96
C ASP A 67 -15.93 -10.00 33.73
N ALA A 68 -16.34 -9.60 32.52
CA ALA A 68 -15.68 -10.02 31.29
C ALA A 68 -14.20 -9.64 31.26
N ASP A 69 -13.36 -10.59 30.86
CA ASP A 69 -11.89 -10.47 30.90
C ASP A 69 -11.37 -9.24 30.15
N VAL A 70 -11.96 -8.97 28.98
CA VAL A 70 -11.56 -7.88 28.09
C VAL A 70 -11.77 -6.49 28.68
N LEU A 71 -12.64 -6.34 29.69
CA LEU A 71 -12.88 -5.06 30.36
C LEU A 71 -11.77 -4.70 31.37
N ARG A 72 -10.80 -5.60 31.61
CA ARG A 72 -9.57 -5.29 32.37
C ARG A 72 -8.51 -4.55 31.53
N GLY A 73 -8.77 -4.31 30.24
CA GLY A 73 -7.90 -3.55 29.36
C GLY A 73 -6.52 -4.18 29.20
N TYR A 74 -5.51 -3.34 28.93
CA TYR A 74 -4.16 -3.76 28.55
C TYR A 74 -3.50 -4.75 29.52
N GLU A 75 -3.46 -4.41 30.81
CA GLU A 75 -2.83 -5.27 31.83
C GLU A 75 -3.63 -6.57 32.05
N GLY A 76 -4.95 -6.54 31.89
CA GLY A 76 -5.78 -7.73 31.87
C GLY A 76 -5.37 -8.70 30.76
N GLY A 77 -5.19 -8.17 29.54
CA GLY A 77 -4.74 -8.95 28.39
C GLY A 77 -3.37 -9.59 28.60
N LYS A 78 -2.43 -8.85 29.19
CA LYS A 78 -1.10 -9.38 29.54
C LYS A 78 -1.18 -10.49 30.57
N ALA A 79 -1.96 -10.30 31.63
CA ALA A 79 -2.11 -11.29 32.70
C ALA A 79 -2.68 -12.61 32.16
N ASP A 80 -3.74 -12.51 31.38
CA ASP A 80 -4.44 -13.67 30.82
C ASP A 80 -3.60 -14.39 29.77
N ALA A 81 -2.90 -13.64 28.91
CA ALA A 81 -2.01 -14.21 27.92
C ALA A 81 -0.83 -14.96 28.56
N ARG A 82 -0.27 -14.47 29.67
CA ARG A 82 0.77 -15.20 30.42
C ARG A 82 0.24 -16.49 31.03
N ALA A 83 -0.97 -16.46 31.58
CA ALA A 83 -1.60 -17.63 32.16
C ALA A 83 -1.96 -18.66 31.08
N ALA A 84 -2.46 -18.21 29.93
CA ALA A 84 -2.70 -19.06 28.76
C ALA A 84 -1.40 -19.69 28.25
N GLN A 85 -0.32 -18.91 28.12
CA GLN A 85 1.00 -19.43 27.72
C GLN A 85 1.48 -20.53 28.68
N LYS A 86 1.37 -20.29 29.99
CA LYS A 86 1.77 -21.29 30.99
C LYS A 86 1.00 -22.61 30.81
N GLN A 87 -0.32 -22.53 30.60
CA GLN A 87 -1.13 -23.73 30.35
C GLN A 87 -0.73 -24.43 29.04
N LEU A 88 -0.46 -23.68 27.98
CA LEU A 88 0.01 -24.24 26.71
C LEU A 88 1.36 -24.95 26.86
N ASP A 89 2.29 -24.38 27.63
CA ASP A 89 3.59 -24.98 27.92
C ASP A 89 3.44 -26.31 28.67
N GLU A 90 2.56 -26.37 29.67
CA GLU A 90 2.24 -27.59 30.42
C GLU A 90 1.63 -28.69 29.54
N LEU A 91 0.93 -28.32 28.47
CA LEU A 91 0.33 -29.24 27.50
C LEU A 91 1.30 -29.68 26.39
N GLY A 92 2.42 -28.97 26.20
CA GLY A 92 3.31 -29.16 25.04
C GLY A 92 2.83 -28.46 23.76
N TYR A 93 2.00 -27.42 23.89
CA TYR A 93 1.38 -26.65 22.79
C TYR A 93 1.86 -25.18 22.78
N SER A 94 3.12 -24.94 23.15
CA SER A 94 3.70 -23.60 23.40
C SER A 94 3.62 -22.62 22.22
N GLN A 95 3.40 -23.10 21.00
CA GLN A 95 3.36 -22.28 19.78
C GLN A 95 1.95 -22.13 19.21
N GLN A 96 0.93 -22.76 19.81
CA GLN A 96 -0.43 -22.62 19.32
C GLN A 96 -1.02 -21.23 19.62
N PRO A 97 -1.90 -20.73 18.75
CA PRO A 97 -2.71 -19.54 19.04
C PRO A 97 -3.73 -19.77 20.15
N VAL A 98 -4.22 -18.66 20.73
CA VAL A 98 -5.29 -18.64 21.73
C VAL A 98 -6.37 -17.64 21.31
N PHE A 99 -7.62 -18.09 21.25
CA PHE A 99 -8.77 -17.19 21.16
C PHE A 99 -9.04 -16.55 22.52
N PHE A 100 -9.16 -15.22 22.60
CA PHE A 100 -9.63 -14.55 23.81
C PHE A 100 -11.10 -14.16 23.64
N ALA A 101 -11.92 -14.49 24.64
CA ALA A 101 -13.37 -14.40 24.52
C ALA A 101 -13.94 -13.02 24.87
N VAL A 102 -14.76 -12.50 23.97
CA VAL A 102 -15.71 -11.40 24.19
C VAL A 102 -17.12 -12.01 24.22
N ASP A 103 -17.48 -12.60 25.36
CA ASP A 103 -18.71 -13.38 25.53
C ASP A 103 -19.89 -12.55 26.07
N PHE A 104 -20.16 -11.42 25.43
CA PHE A 104 -21.32 -10.55 25.69
C PHE A 104 -21.54 -9.57 24.51
N ASP A 105 -22.69 -8.88 24.48
CA ASP A 105 -23.01 -7.84 23.47
C ASP A 105 -22.21 -6.54 23.75
N ILE A 106 -20.91 -6.57 23.47
CA ILE A 106 -20.02 -5.44 23.68
C ILE A 106 -20.42 -4.25 22.79
N THR A 107 -20.39 -3.05 23.34
CA THR A 107 -20.62 -1.83 22.56
C THR A 107 -19.33 -1.39 21.85
N LEU A 108 -19.47 -0.64 20.75
CA LEU A 108 -18.32 -0.06 20.05
C LEU A 108 -17.50 0.87 20.96
N ALA A 109 -18.14 1.59 21.88
CA ALA A 109 -17.45 2.43 22.86
C ALA A 109 -16.59 1.57 23.82
N GLN A 110 -17.15 0.52 24.41
CA GLN A 110 -16.38 -0.41 25.26
C GLN A 110 -15.23 -1.08 24.50
N TRP A 111 -15.43 -1.37 23.22
CA TRP A 111 -14.37 -1.88 22.36
C TRP A 111 -13.23 -0.87 22.20
N ASN A 112 -13.54 0.34 21.72
CA ASN A 112 -12.56 1.39 21.45
C ASN A 112 -11.83 1.85 22.72
N ASP A 113 -12.56 2.01 23.83
CA ASP A 113 -12.02 2.60 25.05
C ASP A 113 -11.21 1.59 25.88
N VAL A 114 -11.56 0.30 25.82
CA VAL A 114 -11.01 -0.70 26.76
C VAL A 114 -10.61 -2.01 26.07
N ALA A 115 -11.53 -2.70 25.40
CA ALA A 115 -11.27 -4.08 24.98
C ALA A 115 -10.18 -4.19 23.89
N VAL A 116 -10.07 -3.22 22.97
CA VAL A 116 -8.99 -3.21 21.98
C VAL A 116 -7.60 -3.23 22.63
N HIS A 117 -7.46 -2.56 23.79
CA HIS A 117 -6.21 -2.55 24.55
C HIS A 117 -5.91 -3.89 25.20
N TYR A 118 -6.92 -4.67 25.61
CA TYR A 118 -6.73 -6.04 26.09
C TYR A 118 -6.05 -6.91 25.03
N PHE A 119 -6.51 -6.86 23.77
CA PHE A 119 -5.90 -7.63 22.68
C PHE A 119 -4.47 -7.16 22.37
N ARG A 120 -4.19 -5.86 22.44
CA ARG A 120 -2.82 -5.32 22.32
C ARG A 120 -1.91 -5.86 23.44
N GLY A 121 -2.40 -5.93 24.67
CA GLY A 121 -1.67 -6.52 25.80
C GLY A 121 -1.41 -8.01 25.63
N ALA A 122 -2.40 -8.77 25.14
CA ALA A 122 -2.22 -10.19 24.83
C ALA A 122 -1.19 -10.40 23.71
N ALA A 123 -1.22 -9.55 22.67
CA ALA A 123 -0.27 -9.58 21.56
C ALA A 123 1.16 -9.24 21.98
N GLU A 124 1.36 -8.38 23.00
CA GLU A 124 2.69 -8.13 23.58
C GLU A 124 3.30 -9.41 24.17
N VAL A 125 2.48 -10.28 24.75
CA VAL A 125 2.94 -11.49 25.44
C VAL A 125 3.12 -12.67 24.47
N LEU A 126 2.11 -12.95 23.64
CA LEU A 126 2.11 -14.14 22.77
C LEU A 126 2.69 -13.88 21.37
N GLY A 127 2.79 -12.60 20.99
CA GLY A 127 2.91 -12.18 19.59
C GLY A 127 1.54 -12.15 18.90
N LYS A 128 1.29 -11.11 18.08
CA LYS A 128 0.01 -10.92 17.36
C LYS A 128 -0.44 -12.18 16.59
N ASN A 129 0.49 -12.90 15.98
CA ASN A 129 0.22 -14.13 15.21
C ASN A 129 -0.26 -15.31 16.06
N ARG A 130 -0.42 -15.14 17.37
CA ARG A 130 -0.97 -16.16 18.27
C ARG A 130 -2.20 -15.67 19.03
N VAL A 131 -2.71 -14.49 18.70
CA VAL A 131 -3.89 -13.91 19.33
C VAL A 131 -5.08 -14.03 18.38
N GLY A 132 -6.11 -14.77 18.81
CA GLY A 132 -7.41 -14.84 18.15
C GLY A 132 -8.49 -14.20 19.01
N ILE A 133 -9.68 -14.01 18.43
CA ILE A 133 -10.85 -13.48 19.14
C ILE A 133 -12.05 -14.41 18.98
N TYR A 134 -12.76 -14.67 20.07
CA TYR A 134 -14.12 -15.20 20.05
C TYR A 134 -15.11 -14.08 20.38
N GLY A 135 -16.19 -13.94 19.63
CA GLY A 135 -17.21 -12.92 19.90
C GLY A 135 -18.23 -12.79 18.78
N HIS A 136 -19.13 -11.81 18.88
CA HIS A 136 -20.10 -11.55 17.81
C HIS A 136 -19.41 -10.99 16.55
N SER A 137 -20.11 -11.05 15.41
CA SER A 137 -19.59 -10.68 14.09
C SER A 137 -18.90 -9.32 14.09
N ARG A 138 -19.58 -8.28 14.58
CA ARG A 138 -19.04 -6.90 14.62
C ARG A 138 -17.73 -6.79 15.40
N VAL A 139 -17.59 -7.38 16.60
CA VAL A 139 -16.35 -7.28 17.38
C VAL A 139 -15.21 -8.05 16.73
N CYS A 140 -15.50 -9.18 16.08
CA CYS A 140 -14.51 -9.88 15.28
C CYS A 140 -14.09 -9.07 14.03
N HIS A 141 -14.99 -8.28 13.44
CA HIS A 141 -14.66 -7.37 12.33
C HIS A 141 -13.80 -6.19 12.80
N TRP A 142 -14.16 -5.59 13.95
CA TRP A 142 -13.36 -4.52 14.55
C TRP A 142 -11.96 -5.01 14.89
N ALA A 143 -11.83 -6.18 15.53
CA ALA A 143 -10.54 -6.72 15.94
C ALA A 143 -9.60 -7.11 14.78
N GLY A 144 -10.14 -7.71 13.73
CA GLY A 144 -9.36 -8.24 12.61
C GLY A 144 -9.21 -7.21 11.49
N PRO A 145 -10.23 -7.08 10.60
CA PRO A 145 -10.25 -6.11 9.51
C PRO A 145 -9.89 -4.67 9.89
N ASP A 146 -10.52 -4.11 10.94
CA ASP A 146 -10.44 -2.65 11.19
C ASP A 146 -9.20 -2.27 12.02
N ASP A 147 -8.99 -2.90 13.18
CA ASP A 147 -7.91 -2.54 14.11
C ASP A 147 -6.65 -3.40 13.97
N GLY A 148 -6.74 -4.56 13.32
CA GLY A 148 -5.59 -5.45 13.09
C GLY A 148 -4.91 -5.95 14.37
N VAL A 149 -5.65 -6.13 15.47
CA VAL A 149 -5.13 -6.55 16.79
C VAL A 149 -5.12 -8.06 17.00
N VAL A 150 -5.66 -8.84 16.06
CA VAL A 150 -5.62 -10.31 16.05
C VAL A 150 -4.85 -10.85 14.84
N ALA A 151 -4.44 -12.11 14.92
CA ALA A 151 -3.71 -12.79 13.85
C ALA A 151 -4.50 -12.77 12.55
N GLN A 152 -3.85 -12.34 11.47
CA GLN A 152 -4.31 -12.64 10.12
C GLN A 152 -3.77 -14.02 9.75
N VAL A 153 -4.59 -14.89 9.14
CA VAL A 153 -4.23 -16.29 8.82
C VAL A 153 -4.07 -16.52 7.31
N ALA A 154 -4.69 -15.66 6.50
CA ALA A 154 -4.57 -15.56 5.05
C ALA A 154 -5.02 -14.15 4.61
N PRO A 155 -4.74 -13.71 3.37
CA PRO A 155 -5.25 -12.43 2.88
C PRO A 155 -6.77 -12.32 3.07
N GLY A 156 -7.22 -11.30 3.79
CA GLY A 156 -8.64 -11.09 4.11
C GLY A 156 -9.23 -12.09 5.11
N ARG A 157 -8.42 -12.91 5.82
CA ARG A 157 -8.87 -13.87 6.83
C ARG A 157 -8.13 -13.65 8.15
N TRP A 158 -8.87 -13.57 9.24
CA TRP A 158 -8.33 -13.37 10.59
C TRP A 158 -8.78 -14.49 11.50
N LEU A 159 -8.00 -14.77 12.54
CA LEU A 159 -8.25 -15.78 13.58
C LEU A 159 -9.42 -15.35 14.47
N CYS A 160 -10.59 -15.25 13.85
CA CYS A 160 -11.87 -14.83 14.41
C CYS A 160 -12.80 -16.03 14.48
N TRP A 161 -13.32 -16.30 15.67
CA TRP A 161 -14.35 -17.29 15.94
C TRP A 161 -15.66 -16.56 16.27
N VAL A 162 -16.54 -16.49 15.28
CA VAL A 162 -17.80 -15.75 15.39
C VAL A 162 -18.83 -16.61 16.09
N THR A 163 -19.54 -16.06 17.09
CA THR A 163 -20.73 -16.73 17.65
C THR A 163 -22.01 -16.23 17.00
N ARG A 164 -23.03 -17.09 16.86
CA ARG A 164 -24.37 -16.68 16.45
C ARG A 164 -24.99 -15.68 17.43
N ALA A 165 -24.64 -15.76 18.71
CA ALA A 165 -25.13 -14.82 19.72
C ALA A 165 -24.74 -13.39 19.36
N TRP A 166 -25.69 -12.45 19.46
CA TRP A 166 -25.51 -11.02 19.18
C TRP A 166 -25.11 -10.65 17.73
N SER A 167 -24.86 -11.63 16.85
CA SER A 167 -24.41 -11.42 15.47
C SER A 167 -25.52 -11.11 14.46
N ARG A 168 -26.79 -11.14 14.87
CA ARG A 168 -27.96 -10.78 14.02
C ARG A 168 -28.03 -11.52 12.68
N GLY A 169 -27.51 -12.76 12.63
CA GLY A 169 -27.49 -13.60 11.43
C GLY A 169 -26.17 -13.60 10.66
N GLU A 170 -25.24 -12.69 11.00
CA GLU A 170 -23.91 -12.62 10.37
C GLU A 170 -23.00 -13.76 10.83
N ARG A 171 -22.45 -14.51 9.88
CA ARG A 171 -21.55 -15.64 10.12
C ARG A 171 -20.07 -15.28 10.08
N GLY A 172 -19.74 -14.18 9.39
CA GLY A 172 -18.35 -13.80 9.11
C GLY A 172 -17.68 -14.65 8.01
N ASP A 173 -18.45 -15.24 7.10
CA ASP A 173 -17.96 -16.18 6.07
C ASP A 173 -16.85 -15.60 5.18
N GLY A 174 -16.73 -14.28 5.07
CA GLY A 174 -15.68 -13.58 4.31
C GLY A 174 -14.36 -13.35 5.04
N TYR A 175 -14.32 -13.44 6.38
CA TYR A 175 -13.14 -13.01 7.16
C TYR A 175 -12.79 -13.91 8.35
N ALA A 176 -13.75 -14.66 8.90
CA ALA A 176 -13.54 -15.51 10.07
C ALA A 176 -13.00 -16.90 9.70
N VAL A 177 -12.51 -17.64 10.71
CA VAL A 177 -12.04 -19.04 10.57
C VAL A 177 -13.00 -20.05 11.20
N LEU A 178 -13.84 -19.63 12.15
CA LEU A 178 -14.82 -20.46 12.83
C LEU A 178 -16.15 -19.70 12.99
N TYR A 179 -17.27 -20.43 12.94
CA TYR A 179 -18.59 -19.89 13.26
C TYR A 179 -19.40 -20.84 14.16
N GLN A 180 -19.70 -20.42 15.39
CA GLN A 180 -20.50 -21.17 16.36
C GLN A 180 -22.00 -20.97 16.08
N HIS A 181 -22.67 -22.01 15.60
CA HIS A 181 -24.05 -21.92 15.10
C HIS A 181 -25.09 -22.57 16.02
N THR A 182 -24.68 -23.52 16.85
CA THR A 182 -25.55 -24.31 17.71
C THR A 182 -24.96 -24.40 19.11
N LEU A 183 -25.78 -24.00 20.08
CA LEU A 183 -25.38 -23.88 21.49
C LEU A 183 -26.12 -24.93 22.31
N ASP A 184 -25.42 -25.49 23.28
CA ASP A 184 -25.92 -26.35 24.33
C ASP A 184 -26.74 -27.52 23.76
N VAL A 185 -26.10 -28.42 23.02
CA VAL A 185 -26.72 -29.63 22.48
C VAL A 185 -26.09 -30.90 23.06
N PRO A 186 -26.84 -32.00 23.22
CA PRO A 186 -26.26 -33.26 23.70
C PRO A 186 -25.19 -33.78 22.74
N LEU A 187 -24.07 -34.24 23.28
CA LEU A 187 -23.09 -35.02 22.52
C LEU A 187 -23.56 -36.47 22.39
N ALA A 188 -23.72 -36.95 21.17
CA ALA A 188 -24.09 -38.35 20.94
C ALA A 188 -23.06 -39.29 21.60
N GLY A 189 -23.53 -40.18 22.49
CA GLY A 189 -22.68 -41.14 23.19
C GLY A 189 -21.99 -40.62 24.46
N ALA A 190 -22.36 -39.44 24.96
CA ALA A 190 -21.93 -38.94 26.28
C ALA A 190 -23.06 -38.17 26.98
N ASP A 191 -23.07 -38.19 28.32
CA ASP A 191 -23.94 -37.33 29.14
C ASP A 191 -23.30 -35.95 29.33
N LEU A 192 -23.08 -35.26 28.20
CA LEU A 192 -22.45 -33.94 28.14
C LEU A 192 -23.11 -33.09 27.08
N ARG A 193 -23.12 -31.77 27.32
CA ARG A 193 -23.62 -30.77 26.38
C ARG A 193 -22.44 -30.02 25.80
N ILE A 194 -22.53 -29.75 24.50
CA ILE A 194 -21.49 -29.17 23.67
C ILE A 194 -22.07 -28.02 22.85
N ASP A 195 -21.21 -27.10 22.47
CA ASP A 195 -21.47 -26.12 21.42
C ASP A 195 -20.82 -26.61 20.13
N VAL A 196 -21.40 -26.26 18.97
CA VAL A 196 -20.97 -26.72 17.65
C VAL A 196 -20.64 -25.52 16.78
N SER A 197 -19.44 -25.58 16.17
CA SER A 197 -18.98 -24.59 15.20
C SER A 197 -18.61 -25.20 13.85
N ASP A 198 -18.91 -24.45 12.79
CA ASP A 198 -18.42 -24.66 11.43
C ASP A 198 -16.96 -24.20 11.33
N VAL A 199 -16.18 -24.91 10.51
CA VAL A 199 -14.84 -24.46 10.11
C VAL A 199 -14.94 -23.73 8.79
N LEU A 200 -14.58 -22.45 8.79
CA LEU A 200 -14.65 -21.57 7.62
C LEU A 200 -13.29 -21.44 6.92
N HIS A 201 -12.19 -21.82 7.58
CA HIS A 201 -10.85 -21.79 7.01
C HIS A 201 -9.96 -22.87 7.66
N ASP A 202 -9.00 -23.42 6.91
CA ASP A 202 -8.13 -24.52 7.38
C ASP A 202 -7.20 -24.12 8.54
N GLU A 203 -6.80 -22.86 8.58
CA GLU A 203 -5.95 -22.27 9.63
C GLU A 203 -6.78 -21.74 10.83
N TRP A 204 -7.65 -22.58 11.38
CA TRP A 204 -8.51 -22.20 12.52
C TRP A 204 -7.83 -22.25 13.89
N GLY A 205 -6.49 -22.25 13.94
CA GLY A 205 -5.70 -22.21 15.17
C GLY A 205 -5.42 -23.58 15.80
N TRP A 206 -5.69 -24.69 15.09
CA TRP A 206 -5.39 -26.04 15.60
C TRP A 206 -3.91 -26.43 15.57
N ARG A 207 -3.08 -25.58 14.95
CA ARG A 207 -1.63 -25.70 14.82
C ARG A 207 -1.01 -24.31 14.91
N PRO A 208 0.32 -24.20 15.12
CA PRO A 208 1.02 -22.94 14.94
C PRO A 208 0.73 -22.38 13.55
N LEU A 209 0.39 -21.10 13.47
CA LEU A 209 0.08 -20.47 12.19
C LEU A 209 1.35 -20.41 11.31
N PRO A 210 1.22 -20.64 10.00
CA PRO A 210 2.33 -20.36 9.09
C PRO A 210 2.67 -18.86 9.17
N ALA A 211 3.94 -18.52 8.99
CA ALA A 211 4.32 -17.12 8.83
C ALA A 211 3.59 -16.56 7.61
N LEU A 212 2.73 -15.55 7.83
CA LEU A 212 2.21 -14.77 6.72
C LEU A 212 3.41 -14.11 6.04
N GLN A 213 3.59 -14.38 4.75
CA GLN A 213 4.41 -13.50 3.93
C GLN A 213 3.70 -12.15 3.95
N GLU A 214 4.26 -11.18 4.68
CA GLU A 214 3.72 -9.84 4.73
C GLU A 214 3.67 -9.30 3.30
N GLN A 215 2.45 -9.17 2.77
CA GLN A 215 2.19 -8.32 1.63
C GLN A 215 2.52 -6.89 2.10
N PRO A 216 3.45 -6.18 1.46
CA PRO A 216 3.82 -4.84 1.90
C PRO A 216 2.56 -3.96 1.97
N LYS A 217 2.42 -3.21 3.06
CA LYS A 217 1.31 -2.26 3.26
C LYS A 217 1.14 -1.43 2.00
N GLU A 218 -0.07 -1.43 1.45
CA GLU A 218 -0.43 -0.57 0.34
C GLU A 218 -0.34 0.89 0.79
N VAL A 219 0.78 1.54 0.43
CA VAL A 219 0.90 2.98 0.56
C VAL A 219 -0.03 3.57 -0.50
N VAL A 220 -1.17 4.10 -0.06
CA VAL A 220 -2.00 4.97 -0.91
C VAL A 220 -1.18 6.23 -1.14
N VAL A 221 -0.46 6.29 -2.25
CA VAL A 221 0.25 7.49 -2.69
C VAL A 221 -0.79 8.38 -3.38
N PRO A 222 -1.17 9.54 -2.80
CA PRO A 222 -2.02 10.48 -3.51
C PRO A 222 -1.32 10.97 -4.79
N ASP A 223 -2.00 10.90 -5.94
CA ASP A 223 -1.47 11.38 -7.24
C ASP A 223 -1.44 12.92 -7.24
N GLN A 224 -0.43 13.49 -6.60
CA GLN A 224 -0.12 14.93 -6.60
C GLN A 224 0.93 15.27 -7.67
N GLY A 225 1.36 14.29 -8.45
CA GLY A 225 2.37 14.47 -9.49
C GLY A 225 1.80 15.13 -10.73
N PHE A 226 2.63 15.90 -11.43
CA PHE A 226 2.26 16.54 -12.69
C PHE A 226 3.17 16.07 -13.83
N ASP A 227 2.62 16.12 -15.05
CA ASP A 227 3.34 15.76 -16.27
C ASP A 227 3.87 17.05 -16.93
N THR A 228 5.16 17.10 -17.25
CA THR A 228 5.80 18.25 -17.91
C THR A 228 6.28 17.87 -19.31
N ASP A 229 5.93 18.65 -20.33
CA ASP A 229 6.40 18.42 -21.71
C ASP A 229 7.64 19.26 -22.02
N ARG A 230 8.76 18.59 -22.34
CA ARG A 230 10.05 19.21 -22.71
C ARG A 230 10.68 18.58 -23.95
N ARG A 231 9.83 18.12 -24.88
CA ARG A 231 10.27 17.57 -26.18
C ARG A 231 11.05 18.55 -27.05
N ASP A 232 11.04 19.84 -26.71
CA ASP A 232 11.81 20.90 -27.36
C ASP A 232 13.32 20.83 -27.08
N VAL A 233 13.75 20.11 -26.04
CA VAL A 233 15.12 20.19 -25.52
C VAL A 233 16.10 19.27 -26.24
N ILE A 234 15.71 18.04 -26.54
CA ILE A 234 16.57 17.06 -27.22
C ILE A 234 16.40 17.22 -28.73
N THR A 235 17.48 17.61 -29.41
CA THR A 235 17.49 17.92 -30.86
C THR A 235 18.18 16.84 -31.70
N PHE A 236 18.54 15.70 -31.09
CA PHE A 236 19.21 14.58 -31.75
C PHE A 236 18.40 13.28 -31.62
N GLY A 237 18.71 12.33 -32.48
CA GLY A 237 17.89 11.13 -32.70
C GLY A 237 17.23 11.20 -34.08
N ARG A 238 16.22 10.35 -34.28
CA ARG A 238 15.45 10.29 -35.54
C ARG A 238 14.08 9.68 -35.29
N PRO A 239 13.08 9.90 -36.15
CA PRO A 239 11.85 9.13 -36.11
C PRO A 239 12.11 7.63 -36.29
N THR A 240 11.30 6.82 -35.63
CA THR A 240 11.30 5.36 -35.74
C THR A 240 9.95 4.87 -36.22
N ALA A 241 9.95 3.82 -37.04
CA ALA A 241 8.74 3.18 -37.51
C ALA A 241 8.35 2.02 -36.59
N GLY A 242 7.04 1.79 -36.46
CA GLY A 242 6.48 0.64 -35.75
C GLY A 242 6.18 0.88 -34.28
N THR A 243 5.28 0.05 -33.75
CA THR A 243 4.85 0.10 -32.36
C THR A 243 5.88 -0.57 -31.45
N LYS A 244 6.40 0.18 -30.48
CA LYS A 244 7.32 -0.34 -29.47
C LYS A 244 6.54 -1.12 -28.41
N ARG A 245 6.96 -2.36 -28.15
CA ARG A 245 6.29 -3.26 -27.18
C ARG A 245 7.16 -3.67 -25.99
N ILE A 246 8.34 -3.08 -25.88
CA ILE A 246 9.29 -3.31 -24.80
C ILE A 246 9.50 -1.98 -24.08
N ILE A 247 9.47 -1.99 -22.76
CA ILE A 247 9.83 -0.84 -21.91
C ILE A 247 11.17 -1.15 -21.26
N ILE A 248 12.17 -0.28 -21.44
CA ILE A 248 13.45 -0.32 -20.73
C ILE A 248 13.47 0.78 -19.68
N THR A 249 13.78 0.36 -18.45
CA THR A 249 13.90 1.23 -17.29
C THR A 249 15.36 1.53 -17.04
N HIS A 250 15.63 2.79 -16.71
CA HIS A 250 16.96 3.32 -16.46
C HIS A 250 17.00 4.06 -15.13
N THR A 251 18.20 4.21 -14.59
CA THR A 251 18.51 5.21 -13.58
C THR A 251 19.40 6.30 -14.16
N SER A 252 19.29 7.51 -13.65
CA SER A 252 20.10 8.64 -14.14
C SER A 252 21.52 8.70 -13.59
N GLU A 253 21.85 7.87 -12.60
CA GLU A 253 23.08 7.96 -11.79
C GLU A 253 23.24 9.33 -11.11
N ASN A 254 22.14 9.81 -10.51
CA ASN A 254 22.07 11.06 -9.75
C ASN A 254 21.35 10.82 -8.42
N ASN A 255 21.58 11.68 -7.44
CA ASN A 255 20.89 11.60 -6.15
C ASN A 255 19.39 11.89 -6.31
N PHE A 256 18.57 11.22 -5.48
CA PHE A 256 17.17 11.60 -5.28
C PHE A 256 17.05 13.11 -4.97
N GLY A 257 15.94 13.72 -5.38
CA GLY A 257 15.76 15.16 -5.30
C GLY A 257 16.36 15.96 -6.46
N THR A 258 17.18 15.35 -7.33
CA THR A 258 17.69 16.03 -8.53
C THR A 258 16.55 16.22 -9.54
N PRO A 259 16.25 17.44 -10.01
CA PRO A 259 15.23 17.62 -11.04
C PRO A 259 15.61 16.93 -12.35
N ALA A 260 14.69 16.18 -12.95
CA ALA A 260 14.87 15.50 -14.23
C ALA A 260 15.23 16.47 -15.35
N LEU A 261 14.70 17.70 -15.28
CA LEU A 261 15.04 18.76 -16.22
C LEU A 261 16.55 19.10 -16.22
N ASN A 262 17.22 19.01 -15.07
CA ASN A 262 18.66 19.28 -15.00
C ASN A 262 19.45 18.21 -15.76
N VAL A 263 19.05 16.94 -15.61
CA VAL A 263 19.67 15.82 -16.32
C VAL A 263 19.39 15.92 -17.81
N LEU A 264 18.16 16.26 -18.22
CA LEU A 264 17.78 16.48 -19.61
C LEU A 264 18.61 17.60 -20.26
N ASN A 265 18.76 18.73 -19.58
CA ASN A 265 19.56 19.85 -20.06
C ASN A 265 21.05 19.49 -20.20
N TYR A 266 21.58 18.69 -19.29
CA TYR A 266 22.95 18.18 -19.39
C TYR A 266 23.11 17.24 -20.59
N GLN A 267 22.17 16.31 -20.76
CA GLN A 267 22.13 15.38 -21.89
C GLN A 267 22.03 16.09 -23.25
N ALA A 268 21.23 17.14 -23.34
CA ALA A 268 21.11 17.96 -24.55
C ALA A 268 22.44 18.61 -24.95
N ARG A 269 23.20 19.12 -23.97
CA ARG A 269 24.51 19.76 -24.19
C ARG A 269 25.60 18.75 -24.53
N MET A 270 25.68 17.69 -23.75
CA MET A 270 26.76 16.70 -23.87
C MET A 270 26.51 15.68 -24.97
N ARG A 271 25.26 15.54 -25.43
CA ARG A 271 24.81 14.55 -26.41
C ARG A 271 25.22 13.13 -26.03
N ASN A 272 25.10 12.81 -24.74
CA ASN A 272 25.57 11.56 -24.15
C ASN A 272 24.44 10.64 -23.68
N GLY A 273 23.18 11.00 -23.92
CA GLY A 273 22.03 10.13 -23.69
C GLY A 273 20.70 10.86 -23.88
N SER A 274 19.60 10.12 -23.96
CA SER A 274 18.24 10.67 -23.94
C SER A 274 17.22 9.56 -23.66
N TYR A 275 16.03 9.91 -23.19
CA TYR A 275 14.94 8.97 -22.88
C TYR A 275 13.60 9.48 -23.43
N HIS A 276 12.57 8.64 -23.44
CA HIS A 276 11.21 9.07 -23.78
C HIS A 276 10.58 9.82 -22.61
N ARG A 277 10.72 9.25 -21.42
CA ARG A 277 10.22 9.83 -20.17
C ARG A 277 11.32 9.85 -19.12
N MET A 278 11.28 10.85 -18.25
CA MET A 278 12.13 10.96 -17.08
C MET A 278 11.27 11.23 -15.85
N ILE A 279 11.65 10.69 -14.70
CA ILE A 279 10.87 10.79 -13.47
C ILE A 279 11.76 11.26 -12.35
N ASP A 280 11.42 12.40 -11.74
CA ASP A 280 12.04 12.89 -10.51
C ASP A 280 11.03 12.89 -9.36
N GLU A 281 11.55 13.10 -8.15
CA GLU A 281 10.76 13.36 -6.95
C GLU A 281 11.44 14.48 -6.17
N VAL A 282 10.68 15.52 -5.84
CA VAL A 282 11.13 16.65 -5.02
C VAL A 282 10.12 16.84 -3.89
N ASN A 283 10.60 16.78 -2.64
CA ASN A 283 9.76 16.92 -1.43
C ASN A 283 8.54 15.98 -1.40
N GLY A 284 8.72 14.73 -1.83
CA GLY A 284 7.64 13.72 -1.85
C GLY A 284 6.64 13.88 -2.99
N VAL A 285 6.86 14.81 -3.93
CA VAL A 285 6.03 14.99 -5.13
C VAL A 285 6.83 14.55 -6.35
N ALA A 286 6.28 13.58 -7.09
CA ALA A 286 6.91 13.08 -8.30
C ALA A 286 6.48 13.87 -9.54
N ASN A 287 7.40 14.10 -10.48
CA ASN A 287 7.10 14.71 -11.78
C ASN A 287 7.52 13.77 -12.92
N ILE A 288 6.62 13.60 -13.89
CA ILE A 288 6.88 12.82 -15.11
C ILE A 288 7.19 13.80 -16.24
N LEU A 289 8.45 13.88 -16.62
CA LEU A 289 8.91 14.69 -17.72
C LEU A 289 8.85 13.89 -19.04
N LEU A 290 8.15 14.41 -20.04
CA LEU A 290 8.17 13.92 -21.41
C LEU A 290 9.35 14.55 -22.17
N ALA A 291 10.42 13.77 -22.37
CA ALA A 291 11.66 14.22 -22.99
C ALA A 291 11.67 14.03 -24.51
N ASN A 292 11.04 12.96 -25.02
CA ASN A 292 10.89 12.67 -26.44
C ASN A 292 9.52 11.98 -26.68
N SER A 293 8.98 12.09 -27.89
CA SER A 293 7.77 11.35 -28.26
C SER A 293 8.05 9.85 -28.42
N ASP A 294 7.04 9.01 -28.17
CA ASP A 294 7.16 7.53 -28.19
C ASP A 294 7.64 6.95 -29.54
N ASP A 295 7.54 7.71 -30.63
CA ASP A 295 7.96 7.37 -31.99
C ASP A 295 9.37 7.89 -32.34
N TRP A 296 10.09 8.47 -31.38
CA TRP A 296 11.44 8.99 -31.56
C TRP A 296 12.52 7.99 -31.11
N GLN A 297 13.59 7.86 -31.87
CA GLN A 297 14.78 7.10 -31.47
C GLN A 297 15.52 7.89 -30.40
N VAL A 298 15.66 7.30 -29.22
CA VAL A 298 16.42 7.88 -28.11
C VAL A 298 17.79 7.21 -28.00
N TRP A 299 18.79 7.93 -27.50
CA TRP A 299 20.12 7.40 -27.20
C TRP A 299 20.16 6.92 -25.74
N ALA A 300 19.68 5.71 -25.47
CA ALA A 300 19.58 5.18 -24.11
C ALA A 300 20.45 3.94 -23.90
N THR A 301 20.18 2.87 -24.65
CA THR A 301 20.84 1.56 -24.50
C THR A 301 22.05 1.37 -25.41
N GLY A 302 22.34 2.31 -26.31
CA GLY A 302 23.50 2.25 -27.23
C GLY A 302 23.44 1.14 -28.28
N ASN A 303 22.39 0.32 -28.29
CA ASN A 303 22.26 -0.86 -29.13
C ASN A 303 20.90 -0.91 -29.84
N LYS A 304 20.46 -2.11 -30.27
CA LYS A 304 19.17 -2.32 -30.93
C LYS A 304 17.98 -1.76 -30.12
N GLY A 305 18.11 -1.72 -28.79
CA GLY A 305 17.08 -1.22 -27.88
C GLY A 305 16.61 0.19 -28.20
N ASN A 306 17.52 1.08 -28.60
CA ASN A 306 17.20 2.48 -28.97
C ASN A 306 16.12 2.59 -30.05
N ASP A 307 16.03 1.60 -30.95
CA ASP A 307 15.09 1.60 -32.06
C ASP A 307 13.77 0.91 -31.72
N ILE A 308 13.79 -0.11 -30.85
CA ILE A 308 12.65 -1.02 -30.66
C ILE A 308 11.91 -0.85 -29.32
N ALA A 309 12.50 -0.13 -28.36
CA ALA A 309 11.96 -0.03 -27.01
C ALA A 309 11.61 1.40 -26.59
N LEU A 310 10.63 1.51 -25.69
CA LEU A 310 10.32 2.73 -24.94
C LEU A 310 11.29 2.81 -23.77
N HIS A 311 11.68 4.02 -23.39
CA HIS A 311 12.73 4.24 -22.39
C HIS A 311 12.26 5.22 -21.34
N VAL A 312 12.23 4.79 -20.09
CA VAL A 312 11.94 5.63 -18.93
C VAL A 312 13.15 5.67 -18.00
N CYS A 313 13.59 6.86 -17.63
CA CYS A 313 14.69 7.06 -16.69
C CYS A 313 14.18 7.62 -15.38
N VAL A 314 14.51 6.95 -14.28
CA VAL A 314 14.16 7.36 -12.93
C VAL A 314 15.38 8.05 -12.31
N ILE A 315 15.17 9.21 -11.68
CA ILE A 315 16.25 9.86 -10.93
C ILE A 315 16.60 9.01 -9.72
N GLY A 316 17.85 8.54 -9.69
CA GLY A 316 18.36 7.61 -8.70
C GLY A 316 19.67 6.97 -9.18
N TRP A 317 20.15 5.99 -8.41
CA TRP A 317 21.37 5.23 -8.72
C TRP A 317 21.05 3.75 -8.96
N ALA A 318 21.79 3.10 -9.86
CA ALA A 318 21.68 1.66 -10.06
C ALA A 318 22.03 0.85 -8.79
N LYS A 319 22.87 1.40 -7.90
CA LYS A 319 23.27 0.75 -6.64
C LYS A 319 22.25 0.87 -5.50
N THR A 320 21.18 1.65 -5.67
CA THR A 320 20.17 1.86 -4.63
C THR A 320 19.56 0.54 -4.21
N THR A 321 19.48 0.31 -2.89
CA THR A 321 18.92 -0.92 -2.33
C THR A 321 17.40 -0.96 -2.49
N ARG A 322 16.79 -2.13 -2.30
CA ARG A 322 15.34 -2.25 -2.40
C ARG A 322 14.66 -1.42 -1.33
N GLU A 323 15.21 -1.42 -0.12
CA GLU A 323 14.70 -0.69 1.03
C GLU A 323 14.72 0.82 0.77
N GLU A 324 15.83 1.33 0.23
CA GLU A 324 15.96 2.74 -0.16
C GLU A 324 14.97 3.13 -1.27
N TRP A 325 14.73 2.27 -2.27
CA TRP A 325 13.71 2.52 -3.29
C TRP A 325 12.30 2.63 -2.69
N LEU A 326 12.00 1.80 -1.69
CA LEU A 326 10.68 1.77 -1.05
C LEU A 326 10.43 2.99 -0.15
N GLU A 327 11.47 3.76 0.20
CA GLU A 327 11.35 5.06 0.86
C GLU A 327 10.89 6.18 -0.11
N HIS A 328 10.86 5.92 -1.42
CA HIS A 328 10.41 6.85 -2.46
C HIS A 328 9.12 6.39 -3.17
N PRO A 329 7.99 6.30 -2.45
CA PRO A 329 6.77 5.73 -3.00
C PRO A 329 6.14 6.59 -4.10
N ALA A 330 6.31 7.92 -4.06
CA ALA A 330 5.81 8.82 -5.10
C ALA A 330 6.53 8.61 -6.44
N LEU A 331 7.86 8.48 -6.39
CA LEU A 331 8.69 8.16 -7.55
C LEU A 331 8.30 6.80 -8.18
N LEU A 332 8.13 5.76 -7.36
CA LEU A 332 7.72 4.43 -7.83
C LEU A 332 6.31 4.43 -8.41
N TYR A 333 5.39 5.18 -7.81
CA TYR A 333 4.02 5.34 -8.33
C TYR A 333 4.01 6.07 -9.68
N ALA A 334 4.84 7.11 -9.86
CA ALA A 334 4.99 7.78 -11.15
C ALA A 334 5.55 6.83 -12.23
N LEU A 335 6.50 5.96 -11.88
CA LEU A 335 6.99 4.91 -12.79
C LEU A 335 5.88 3.93 -13.17
N ALA A 336 5.05 3.52 -12.19
CA ALA A 336 3.88 2.69 -12.44
C ALA A 336 2.86 3.35 -13.36
N ARG A 337 2.62 4.68 -13.23
CA ARG A 337 1.78 5.45 -14.15
C ARG A 337 2.31 5.41 -15.59
N VAL A 338 3.63 5.51 -15.77
CA VAL A 338 4.27 5.37 -17.10
C VAL A 338 4.07 3.98 -17.69
N TYR A 339 4.29 2.92 -16.91
CA TYR A 339 4.06 1.54 -17.36
C TYR A 339 2.59 1.30 -17.71
N ALA A 340 1.67 1.74 -16.86
CA ALA A 340 0.23 1.60 -17.07
C ALA A 340 -0.21 2.32 -18.35
N PHE A 341 0.26 3.55 -18.57
CA PHE A 341 0.00 4.31 -19.79
C PHE A 341 0.47 3.57 -21.05
N TRP A 342 1.73 3.15 -21.10
CA TRP A 342 2.26 2.45 -22.28
C TRP A 342 1.65 1.06 -22.46
N SER A 343 1.32 0.37 -21.36
CA SER A 343 0.59 -0.90 -21.39
C SER A 343 -0.77 -0.76 -22.08
N ARG A 344 -1.58 0.24 -21.70
CA ARG A 344 -2.87 0.51 -22.35
C ARG A 344 -2.72 0.96 -23.79
N LYS A 345 -1.75 1.84 -24.07
CA LYS A 345 -1.57 2.46 -25.39
C LYS A 345 -1.04 1.48 -26.43
N TYR A 346 -0.15 0.56 -26.03
CA TYR A 346 0.60 -0.30 -26.95
C TYR A 346 0.43 -1.80 -26.69
N ASP A 347 -0.52 -2.18 -25.85
CA ASP A 347 -0.79 -3.57 -25.48
C ASP A 347 0.48 -4.30 -25.00
N ILE A 348 1.18 -3.65 -24.06
CA ILE A 348 2.39 -4.18 -23.44
C ILE A 348 1.99 -4.94 -22.18
N PRO A 349 2.28 -6.25 -22.07
CA PRO A 349 2.03 -7.01 -20.85
C PRO A 349 2.85 -6.42 -19.69
N LEU A 350 2.19 -6.13 -18.57
CA LEU A 350 2.86 -5.68 -17.34
C LEU A 350 3.54 -6.88 -16.66
N ARG A 351 4.72 -7.24 -17.14
CA ARG A 351 5.59 -8.30 -16.59
C ARG A 351 7.06 -7.94 -16.77
N LYS A 352 7.90 -8.39 -15.83
CA LYS A 352 9.36 -8.27 -15.96
C LYS A 352 9.87 -9.36 -16.91
N LEU A 353 10.68 -8.97 -17.89
CA LEU A 353 11.34 -9.87 -18.82
C LEU A 353 12.68 -10.35 -18.25
N SER A 354 13.01 -11.61 -18.48
CA SER A 354 14.36 -12.15 -18.36
C SER A 354 15.24 -11.66 -19.52
N ARG A 355 16.55 -11.86 -19.40
CA ARG A 355 17.50 -11.56 -20.48
C ARG A 355 17.21 -12.39 -21.74
N GLU A 356 16.82 -13.64 -21.58
CA GLU A 356 16.49 -14.57 -22.67
C GLU A 356 15.17 -14.23 -23.35
N GLU A 357 14.17 -13.79 -22.58
CA GLU A 357 12.90 -13.29 -23.12
C GLU A 357 13.12 -11.99 -23.90
N LEU A 358 13.96 -11.09 -23.37
CA LEU A 358 14.31 -9.84 -24.03
C LEU A 358 15.10 -10.09 -25.33
N ALA A 359 16.01 -11.07 -25.34
CA ALA A 359 16.73 -11.49 -26.55
C ALA A 359 15.79 -11.95 -27.66
N ARG A 360 14.64 -12.53 -27.30
CA ARG A 360 13.58 -12.96 -28.21
C ARG A 360 12.56 -11.86 -28.52
N GLU A 361 12.82 -10.63 -28.08
CA GLU A 361 11.97 -9.45 -28.28
C GLU A 361 10.54 -9.65 -27.80
N GLU A 362 10.37 -10.43 -26.74
CA GLU A 362 9.06 -10.61 -26.15
C GLU A 362 8.56 -9.30 -25.52
N PRO A 363 7.24 -9.04 -25.55
CA PRO A 363 6.68 -7.80 -25.03
C PRO A 363 6.65 -7.81 -23.49
N GLY A 364 7.04 -6.70 -22.88
CA GLY A 364 7.11 -6.53 -21.43
C GLY A 364 8.04 -5.41 -20.98
N VAL A 365 8.46 -5.48 -19.72
CA VAL A 365 9.33 -4.49 -19.07
C VAL A 365 10.69 -5.10 -18.75
N ALA A 366 11.79 -4.38 -18.96
CA ALA A 366 13.14 -4.79 -18.57
C ALA A 366 13.97 -3.58 -18.11
N GLY A 367 15.18 -3.82 -17.59
CA GLY A 367 16.18 -2.79 -17.32
C GLY A 367 17.25 -2.73 -18.39
N HIS A 368 18.12 -1.70 -18.34
CA HIS A 368 19.33 -1.63 -19.18
C HIS A 368 20.21 -2.86 -18.96
N LEU A 369 20.28 -3.36 -17.72
CA LEU A 369 20.98 -4.60 -17.37
C LEU A 369 20.61 -5.77 -18.30
N GLU A 370 19.33 -6.03 -18.58
CA GLU A 370 18.96 -7.10 -19.51
C GLU A 370 19.24 -6.73 -20.96
N ALA A 371 19.10 -5.44 -21.32
CA ALA A 371 19.31 -4.94 -22.68
C ALA A 371 20.74 -5.12 -23.20
N GLN A 372 21.71 -5.40 -22.32
CA GLN A 372 23.06 -5.85 -22.70
C GLN A 372 23.06 -7.07 -23.64
N VAL A 373 21.99 -7.87 -23.66
CA VAL A 373 21.85 -9.02 -24.56
C VAL A 373 21.92 -8.65 -26.04
N TRP A 374 21.60 -7.40 -26.39
CA TRP A 374 21.74 -6.89 -27.75
C TRP A 374 23.13 -6.34 -28.07
N GLY A 375 24.11 -6.48 -27.17
CA GLY A 375 25.48 -6.02 -27.34
C GLY A 375 25.63 -4.50 -27.22
N ASN A 376 26.83 -3.97 -27.50
CA ASN A 376 27.17 -2.53 -27.56
C ASN A 376 26.88 -1.68 -26.31
N THR A 377 26.62 -2.31 -25.17
CA THR A 377 26.48 -1.66 -23.87
C THR A 377 26.87 -2.60 -22.75
N ASP A 378 27.47 -2.06 -21.69
CA ASP A 378 27.84 -2.75 -20.45
C ASP A 378 27.19 -2.12 -19.20
N HIS A 379 26.39 -1.07 -19.39
CA HIS A 379 25.60 -0.43 -18.34
C HIS A 379 24.62 -1.41 -17.68
N TRP A 380 24.39 -1.20 -16.38
CA TRP A 380 23.67 -2.14 -15.53
C TRP A 380 22.50 -1.49 -14.77
N ASP A 381 22.15 -0.25 -15.10
CA ASP A 381 20.97 0.42 -14.57
C ASP A 381 19.67 -0.31 -14.97
N PRO A 382 18.59 -0.25 -14.15
CA PRO A 382 18.46 0.45 -12.87
C PRO A 382 19.00 -0.38 -11.68
N GLY A 383 19.85 -1.37 -11.94
CA GLY A 383 20.41 -2.27 -10.94
C GLY A 383 19.57 -3.49 -10.63
N TYR A 384 20.05 -4.28 -9.68
CA TYR A 384 19.44 -5.56 -9.28
C TYR A 384 18.26 -5.40 -8.30
N HIS A 385 18.07 -4.21 -7.73
CA HIS A 385 17.20 -4.01 -6.57
C HIS A 385 16.01 -3.07 -6.82
N LEU A 386 15.83 -2.53 -8.03
CA LEU A 386 14.61 -1.81 -8.37
C LEU A 386 13.39 -2.74 -8.15
N PRO A 387 12.38 -2.33 -7.35
CA PRO A 387 11.27 -3.19 -6.96
C PRO A 387 10.24 -3.36 -8.08
N TYR A 388 10.62 -4.04 -9.17
CA TYR A 388 9.75 -4.27 -10.33
C TYR A 388 8.42 -4.94 -9.97
N ASP A 389 8.41 -5.86 -9.01
CA ASP A 389 7.20 -6.51 -8.50
C ASP A 389 6.19 -5.48 -7.99
N VAL A 390 6.64 -4.52 -7.17
CA VAL A 390 5.81 -3.46 -6.60
C VAL A 390 5.30 -2.53 -7.69
N VAL A 391 6.19 -2.06 -8.57
CA VAL A 391 5.83 -1.10 -9.63
C VAL A 391 4.87 -1.72 -10.65
N LEU A 392 5.10 -2.99 -11.03
CA LEU A 392 4.23 -3.72 -11.96
C LEU A 392 2.86 -4.00 -11.33
N GLU A 393 2.80 -4.32 -10.04
CA GLU A 393 1.53 -4.46 -9.33
C GLU A 393 0.76 -3.15 -9.29
N MET A 394 1.42 -2.03 -8.93
CA MET A 394 0.83 -0.70 -8.97
C MET A 394 0.30 -0.36 -10.37
N ALA A 395 1.08 -0.65 -11.43
CA ALA A 395 0.65 -0.40 -12.80
C ALA A 395 -0.58 -1.24 -13.19
N ARG A 396 -0.67 -2.50 -12.73
CA ARG A 396 -1.86 -3.34 -12.95
C ARG A 396 -3.06 -2.78 -12.21
N LYS A 397 -2.90 -2.34 -10.95
CA LYS A 397 -3.97 -1.68 -10.19
C LYS A 397 -4.47 -0.42 -10.90
N ILE A 398 -3.56 0.41 -11.42
CA ILE A 398 -3.91 1.60 -12.22
C ILE A 398 -4.72 1.22 -13.48
N ASN A 399 -4.43 0.08 -14.12
CA ASN A 399 -5.17 -0.39 -15.29
C ASN A 399 -6.49 -1.12 -14.96
N SER A 400 -6.57 -1.75 -13.78
CA SER A 400 -7.72 -2.53 -13.32
C SER A 400 -8.74 -1.72 -12.53
N ALA A 401 -8.36 -0.52 -12.06
CA ALA A 401 -9.30 0.40 -11.44
C ALA A 401 -10.47 0.63 -12.41
N PRO A 402 -11.73 0.40 -12.00
CA PRO A 402 -12.87 0.81 -12.80
C PRO A 402 -12.68 2.28 -13.16
N ALA A 403 -13.20 2.73 -14.31
CA ALA A 403 -13.40 4.15 -14.55
C ALA A 403 -14.41 4.64 -13.50
N ALA A 404 -13.96 4.82 -12.26
CA ALA A 404 -14.80 5.05 -11.12
C ALA A 404 -15.33 6.47 -11.27
N GLN A 405 -16.66 6.55 -11.36
CA GLN A 405 -17.42 7.64 -10.78
C GLN A 405 -16.78 7.93 -9.41
N LEU A 406 -16.05 9.04 -9.35
CA LEU A 406 -15.54 9.60 -8.12
C LEU A 406 -16.75 10.10 -7.32
N GLU A 407 -17.23 9.31 -6.36
CA GLU A 407 -17.97 9.90 -5.25
C GLU A 407 -16.95 10.73 -4.46
N ARG A 408 -17.10 12.06 -4.54
CA ARG A 408 -16.26 13.03 -3.84
C ARG A 408 -17.01 13.52 -2.62
N GLU A 409 -16.32 13.47 -1.48
CA GLU A 409 -16.57 14.41 -0.40
C GLU A 409 -15.96 15.76 -0.80
N ASP A 410 -16.79 16.80 -0.71
CA ASP A 410 -16.52 18.14 -1.24
C ASP A 410 -15.21 18.74 -0.69
N THR A 411 -14.22 18.88 -1.57
CA THR A 411 -13.02 19.68 -1.32
C THR A 411 -13.08 20.97 -2.13
N PHE A 412 -12.30 21.97 -1.71
CA PHE A 412 -12.15 23.30 -2.35
C PHE A 412 -12.02 23.29 -3.89
N MET A 413 -11.58 22.17 -4.48
CA MET A 413 -11.55 21.93 -5.93
C MET A 413 -12.92 21.81 -6.61
N GLU A 414 -13.99 21.50 -5.89
CA GLU A 414 -15.35 21.41 -6.45
C GLU A 414 -16.01 22.77 -6.65
N ALA A 415 -15.68 23.77 -5.83
CA ALA A 415 -16.08 25.16 -6.08
C ALA A 415 -15.46 25.71 -7.39
N ILE A 416 -14.37 25.10 -7.87
CA ILE A 416 -13.66 25.46 -9.11
C ILE A 416 -14.12 24.60 -10.31
N MET A 417 -14.74 23.43 -10.06
CA MET A 417 -15.24 22.49 -11.08
C MET A 417 -16.72 22.69 -11.43
N SER A 418 -17.31 23.85 -11.18
CA SER A 418 -18.40 24.28 -12.06
C SER A 418 -17.83 24.38 -13.48
N ASN A 419 -18.57 23.92 -14.51
CA ASN A 419 -18.22 24.14 -15.93
C ASN A 419 -18.10 25.65 -16.30
N LYS A 420 -18.22 26.54 -15.31
CA LYS A 420 -18.20 27.98 -15.36
C LYS A 420 -17.41 28.54 -14.18
N ILE A 421 -16.31 29.25 -14.44
CA ILE A 421 -15.52 29.98 -13.46
C ILE A 421 -16.00 31.43 -13.45
N GLN A 422 -16.53 31.89 -12.32
CA GLN A 422 -16.95 33.29 -12.16
C GLN A 422 -15.74 34.20 -12.05
N SER A 423 -15.76 35.34 -12.75
CA SER A 423 -14.66 36.30 -12.68
C SER A 423 -14.63 36.99 -11.32
N LEU A 424 -13.48 36.93 -10.64
CA LEU A 424 -13.24 37.68 -9.39
C LEU A 424 -13.21 39.20 -9.58
N ILE A 425 -13.04 39.68 -10.82
CA ILE A 425 -12.97 41.11 -11.16
C ILE A 425 -14.34 41.64 -11.62
N ASN A 426 -15.12 40.81 -12.31
CA ASN A 426 -16.48 41.14 -12.71
C ASN A 426 -17.42 39.98 -12.33
N PRO A 427 -18.08 40.06 -11.16
CA PRO A 427 -18.95 38.99 -10.67
C PRO A 427 -20.12 38.65 -11.60
N GLU A 428 -20.49 39.51 -12.56
CA GLU A 428 -21.56 39.22 -13.52
C GLU A 428 -21.09 38.35 -14.71
N LYS A 429 -19.80 38.00 -14.78
CA LYS A 429 -19.23 37.21 -15.89
C LYS A 429 -18.75 35.85 -15.44
N GLU A 430 -19.05 34.85 -16.26
CA GLU A 430 -18.63 33.47 -16.09
C GLU A 430 -17.92 32.95 -17.35
N PHE A 431 -16.85 32.17 -17.15
CA PHE A 431 -16.04 31.59 -18.22
C PHE A 431 -16.15 30.07 -18.22
N ASP A 432 -16.24 29.46 -19.39
CA ASP A 432 -16.06 28.01 -19.49
C ASP A 432 -14.69 27.59 -18.93
N ALA A 433 -14.64 26.56 -18.07
CA ALA A 433 -13.42 26.20 -17.35
C ALA A 433 -12.25 25.80 -18.29
N PRO A 434 -12.45 24.92 -19.31
CA PRO A 434 -11.47 24.69 -20.36
C PRO A 434 -11.00 25.97 -21.07
N PHE A 435 -11.92 26.89 -21.39
CA PHE A 435 -11.56 28.17 -22.01
C PHE A 435 -10.72 29.06 -21.09
N PHE A 436 -11.06 29.12 -19.81
CA PHE A 436 -10.32 29.90 -18.82
C PHE A 436 -8.91 29.35 -18.59
N PHE A 437 -8.75 28.02 -18.49
CA PHE A 437 -7.42 27.41 -18.40
C PHE A 437 -6.60 27.61 -19.66
N GLY A 438 -7.21 27.53 -20.85
CA GLY A 438 -6.53 27.88 -22.10
C GLY A 438 -6.13 29.36 -22.18
N LEU A 439 -6.94 30.27 -21.61
CA LEU A 439 -6.61 31.69 -21.51
C LEU A 439 -5.46 31.94 -20.53
N GLN A 440 -5.45 31.26 -19.37
CA GLN A 440 -4.37 31.35 -18.39
C GLN A 440 -3.04 30.82 -18.94
N ASP A 441 -3.06 29.67 -19.61
CA ASP A 441 -1.88 29.10 -20.28
C ASP A 441 -1.32 30.08 -21.34
N ARG A 442 -2.19 30.59 -22.21
CA ARG A 442 -1.81 31.60 -23.20
C ARG A 442 -1.22 32.85 -22.57
N MET A 443 -1.85 33.40 -21.52
CA MET A 443 -1.37 34.58 -20.83
C MET A 443 -0.03 34.32 -20.14
N ALA A 444 0.15 33.15 -19.52
CA ALA A 444 1.41 32.77 -18.89
C ALA A 444 2.54 32.67 -19.93
N TRP A 445 2.26 32.07 -21.09
CA TRP A 445 3.23 31.96 -22.18
C TRP A 445 3.59 33.33 -22.78
N GLU A 446 2.59 34.17 -23.09
CA GLU A 446 2.80 35.51 -23.66
C GLU A 446 3.58 36.41 -22.67
N ASN A 447 3.21 36.39 -21.38
CA ASN A 447 3.93 37.14 -20.35
C ASN A 447 5.36 36.64 -20.17
N ARG A 448 5.58 35.32 -20.20
CA ARG A 448 6.93 34.76 -20.14
C ARG A 448 7.79 35.24 -21.31
N LYS A 449 7.26 35.26 -22.53
CA LYS A 449 8.01 35.75 -23.70
C LYS A 449 8.30 37.24 -23.66
N LEU A 450 7.34 38.05 -23.20
CA LEU A 450 7.55 39.48 -23.00
C LEU A 450 8.62 39.74 -21.92
N LEU A 451 8.57 39.01 -20.79
CA LEU A 451 9.53 39.15 -19.70
C LEU A 451 10.94 38.66 -20.08
N GLU A 452 11.06 37.52 -20.77
CA GLU A 452 12.34 37.01 -21.29
C GLU A 452 12.98 38.05 -22.25
N GLY A 453 12.18 38.64 -23.14
CA GLY A 453 12.63 39.72 -24.02
C GLY A 453 13.07 40.98 -23.26
N LEU A 454 12.30 41.39 -22.24
CA LEU A 454 12.62 42.57 -21.43
C LEU A 454 13.90 42.36 -20.60
N TYR A 455 14.06 41.19 -19.98
CA TYR A 455 15.26 40.83 -19.22
C TYR A 455 16.49 40.76 -20.12
N GLY A 456 16.35 40.22 -21.33
CA GLY A 456 17.39 40.23 -22.35
C GLY A 456 17.85 41.64 -22.72
N VAL A 457 16.92 42.58 -22.94
CA VAL A 457 17.23 44.00 -23.23
C VAL A 457 17.85 44.72 -22.03
N LEU A 458 17.45 44.36 -20.81
CA LEU A 458 17.98 44.95 -19.57
C LEU A 458 19.30 44.29 -19.11
N GLY A 459 19.77 43.23 -19.78
CA GLY A 459 20.96 42.47 -19.40
C GLY A 459 20.82 41.75 -18.05
N LEU A 460 19.58 41.38 -17.69
CA LEU A 460 19.26 40.70 -16.43
C LEU A 460 19.08 39.20 -16.67
N ASP A 461 19.54 38.39 -15.71
CA ASP A 461 19.36 36.93 -15.73
C ASP A 461 18.03 36.56 -15.04
N ALA A 462 17.07 36.09 -15.84
CA ALA A 462 15.73 35.74 -15.39
C ALA A 462 15.75 34.51 -14.46
N GLU A 463 16.58 33.51 -14.74
CA GLU A 463 16.66 32.29 -13.94
C GLU A 463 17.30 32.57 -12.58
N ALA A 464 18.39 33.34 -12.55
CA ALA A 464 19.02 33.77 -11.30
C ALA A 464 18.08 34.63 -10.44
N THR A 465 17.26 35.47 -11.07
CA THR A 465 16.28 36.31 -10.35
C THR A 465 15.19 35.45 -9.70
N ILE A 466 14.65 34.47 -10.42
CA ILE A 466 13.65 33.54 -9.90
C ILE A 466 14.25 32.68 -8.78
N ALA A 467 15.45 32.13 -8.96
CA ALA A 467 16.14 31.34 -7.95
C ALA A 467 16.34 32.12 -6.64
N ASN A 468 16.73 33.40 -6.73
CA ASN A 468 16.85 34.27 -5.56
C ASN A 468 15.51 34.57 -4.89
N ALA A 469 14.44 34.77 -5.66
CA ALA A 469 13.10 34.99 -5.11
C ALA A 469 12.59 33.75 -4.35
N VAL A 470 12.80 32.56 -4.90
CA VAL A 470 12.46 31.29 -4.24
C VAL A 470 13.29 31.10 -2.96
N ALA A 471 14.60 31.37 -3.00
CA ALA A 471 15.46 31.28 -1.82
C ALA A 471 15.04 32.26 -0.71
N ASN A 472 14.61 33.47 -1.08
CA ASN A 472 14.10 34.46 -0.13
C ASN A 472 12.76 34.04 0.48
N ASP A 473 11.84 33.50 -0.31
CA ASP A 473 10.55 33.01 0.16
C ASP A 473 10.72 31.82 1.12
N LEU A 474 11.60 30.87 0.79
CA LEU A 474 11.96 29.75 1.68
C LEU A 474 12.63 30.22 2.99
N ALA A 475 13.28 31.39 2.97
CA ALA A 475 13.83 32.03 4.16
C ALA A 475 12.80 32.90 4.92
N GLY A 476 11.53 32.92 4.50
CA GLY A 476 10.45 33.69 5.11
C GLY A 476 10.51 35.20 4.82
N ILE A 477 11.27 35.63 3.81
CA ILE A 477 11.43 37.03 3.43
C ILE A 477 10.28 37.43 2.48
N PRO A 478 9.48 38.46 2.80
CA PRO A 478 8.34 38.86 1.97
C PRO A 478 8.76 39.33 0.56
N PHE A 479 7.95 38.97 -0.43
CA PHE A 479 8.19 39.22 -1.87
C PHE A 479 8.57 40.68 -2.21
N ALA A 480 8.10 41.66 -1.45
CA ALA A 480 8.36 43.09 -1.65
C ALA A 480 9.85 43.49 -1.56
N GLY A 481 10.72 42.65 -0.98
CA GLY A 481 12.16 42.92 -0.85
C GLY A 481 13.07 42.26 -1.89
N ALA A 482 12.52 41.45 -2.81
CA ALA A 482 13.30 40.49 -3.61
C ALA A 482 13.68 40.96 -5.03
N VAL A 483 13.18 42.10 -5.50
CA VAL A 483 13.51 42.63 -6.84
C VAL A 483 14.65 43.65 -6.72
N PRO A 484 15.82 43.43 -7.38
CA PRO A 484 16.90 44.41 -7.40
C PRO A 484 16.40 45.74 -7.98
N ALA A 485 16.70 46.87 -7.34
CA ALA A 485 16.38 48.18 -7.88
C ALA A 485 16.99 48.33 -9.29
N ALA A 486 16.16 48.63 -10.28
CA ALA A 486 16.59 48.78 -11.66
C ALA A 486 17.74 49.81 -11.75
N LYS A 487 18.89 49.41 -12.30
CA LYS A 487 19.91 50.38 -12.73
C LYS A 487 19.24 51.28 -13.77
N LYS A 488 19.29 52.61 -13.57
CA LYS A 488 18.76 53.60 -14.52
C LYS A 488 19.22 53.24 -15.94
N ALA A 489 18.28 52.83 -16.79
CA ALA A 489 18.56 52.61 -18.20
C ALA A 489 19.06 53.93 -18.81
N ALA A 490 20.13 53.86 -19.61
CA ALA A 490 20.58 54.99 -20.41
C ALA A 490 19.45 55.38 -21.39
N PRO A 491 19.20 56.69 -21.64
CA PRO A 491 18.10 57.12 -22.48
C PRO A 491 18.24 56.57 -23.90
N ILE A 492 17.16 55.99 -24.41
CA ILE A 492 17.04 55.51 -25.79
C ILE A 492 17.17 56.74 -26.71
N SER A 493 18.25 56.76 -27.50
CA SER A 493 18.46 57.74 -28.56
C SER A 493 17.34 57.62 -29.60
N THR A 494 16.49 58.64 -29.68
CA THR A 494 15.51 58.79 -30.75
C THR A 494 16.25 59.07 -32.06
N ARG A 495 16.31 58.06 -32.94
CA ARG A 495 16.76 58.23 -34.31
C ARG A 495 15.75 59.13 -35.03
N LYS A 496 16.09 60.40 -35.21
CA LYS A 496 15.33 61.33 -36.05
C LYS A 496 15.26 60.78 -37.47
N GLU A 497 14.05 60.74 -38.00
CA GLU A 497 13.79 60.61 -39.44
C GLU A 497 14.59 61.66 -40.22
N LYS A 498 15.31 61.18 -41.24
CA LYS A 498 15.50 61.84 -42.54
C LYS A 498 15.99 60.84 -43.56
#